data_AF-A0A524I9X7-F1
#
_entry.id   AF-A0A524I9X7-F1
#
_cell.length_a   1.000
_cell.length_b   1.000
_cell.length_c   1.000
_cell.angle_alpha   90.00
_cell.angle_beta   90.00
_cell.angle_gamma   90.00
#
_symmetry.space_group_name_H-M   'P 1'
#
loop_
_entity.id
_entity.type
_entity.pdbx_description
1 polymer ?
#
loop_
_entity_poly.entity_id
_entity_poly.type
_entity_poly.pdbx_seq_one_letter_code
_entity_poly.pdbx_strand_id
1 'polypeptide(L)' 'MKETLKVGLEHVHTYRVPENKTVPHLYPEAKAFQEMPKVFATGYMV' A
#
# COMPACT_ATOMS: atom_id res chain seq x y z
N MET A 1 23.32 -15.92 0.31
CA MET A 1 22.12 -15.43 -0.39
C MET A 1 21.37 -16.66 -0.91
N LYS A 2 20.04 -16.77 -0.76
CA LYS A 2 19.29 -17.95 -1.26
C LYS A 2 19.44 -18.05 -2.78
N GLU A 3 19.64 -19.25 -3.33
CA GLU A 3 19.80 -19.48 -4.79
C GLU A 3 18.52 -19.24 -5.62
N THR A 4 17.46 -18.73 -4.99
CA THR A 4 16.14 -18.54 -5.60
C THR A 4 16.04 -17.28 -6.46
N LEU A 5 16.96 -16.34 -6.32
CA LEU A 5 16.99 -15.10 -7.11
C LEU A 5 18.06 -15.24 -8.19
N LYS A 6 17.61 -15.34 -9.44
CA LYS A 6 18.47 -15.50 -10.63
C LYS A 6 18.43 -14.25 -11.49
N VAL A 7 19.49 -14.01 -12.24
CA VAL A 7 19.56 -12.91 -13.22
C VAL A 7 18.45 -13.09 -14.25
N GLY A 8 17.73 -12.01 -14.55
CA GLY A 8 16.59 -12.01 -15.48
C GLY A 8 15.26 -12.45 -14.88
N LEU A 9 15.16 -12.64 -13.56
CA LEU A 9 13.89 -12.95 -12.91
C LEU A 9 12.98 -11.71 -12.86
N GLU A 10 11.81 -11.81 -13.49
CA GLU A 10 10.76 -10.78 -13.47
C GLU A 10 9.49 -11.35 -12.80
N HIS A 11 8.75 -10.49 -12.09
CA HIS A 11 7.49 -10.85 -11.47
C HIS A 11 6.50 -9.68 -11.52
N VAL A 12 5.27 -9.96 -11.92
CA VAL A 12 4.15 -9.01 -11.88
C VAL A 12 3.20 -9.42 -10.78
N HIS A 13 2.92 -8.47 -9.88
CA HIS A 13 1.94 -8.64 -8.82
C HIS A 13 0.76 -7.70 -9.05
N THR A 14 -0.43 -8.29 -9.19
CA THR A 14 -1.68 -7.54 -9.31
C THR A 14 -2.44 -7.62 -8.00
N TYR A 15 -2.85 -6.47 -7.48
CA TYR A 15 -3.59 -6.38 -6.22
C TYR A 15 -4.81 -5.48 -6.39
N ARG A 16 -5.99 -6.01 -6.09
CA ARG A 16 -7.21 -5.19 -6.01
C ARG A 16 -7.17 -4.44 -4.69
N VAL A 17 -7.02 -3.12 -4.74
CA VAL A 17 -6.99 -2.26 -3.53
C VAL A 17 -8.38 -2.28 -2.87
N PRO A 18 -8.53 -2.84 -1.67
CA PRO A 18 -9.75 -2.76 -0.90
C PRO A 18 -9.86 -1.39 -0.20
N GLU A 19 -11.05 -1.06 0.27
CA GLU A 19 -11.33 0.25 0.89
C GLU A 19 -10.46 0.52 2.12
N ASN A 20 -10.19 -0.49 2.96
CA ASN A 20 -9.32 -0.37 4.13
C ASN A 20 -7.82 -0.19 3.80
N LYS A 21 -7.44 -0.11 2.52
CA LYS A 21 -6.09 0.24 2.06
C LYS A 21 -6.03 1.64 1.42
N THR A 22 -7.04 2.47 1.66
CA THR A 22 -7.08 3.86 1.20
C THR A 22 -6.74 4.84 2.32
N VAL A 23 -6.36 6.08 1.95
CA VAL A 23 -5.89 7.11 2.89
C VAL A 23 -6.83 7.35 4.09
N PRO A 24 -8.18 7.43 3.93
CA PRO A 24 -9.10 7.60 5.06
C PRO A 24 -9.03 6.54 6.15
N HIS A 25 -8.49 5.36 5.81
CA HIS A 25 -8.41 4.20 6.68
C HIS A 25 -7.00 3.99 7.26
N LEU A 26 -6.05 4.88 6.97
CA LEU A 26 -4.66 4.74 7.43
C LEU A 26 -4.52 5.01 8.93
N TYR A 27 -5.13 6.09 9.41
CA TYR A 27 -5.19 6.47 10.83
C TYR A 27 -6.62 6.83 11.22
N PRO A 28 -7.46 5.83 11.57
CA PRO A 28 -8.86 6.03 11.97
C PRO A 28 -9.09 7.07 13.07
N GLU A 29 -8.08 7.28 13.90
CA GLU A 29 -8.05 8.23 15.01
C GLU A 29 -7.80 9.69 14.56
N ALA A 30 -7.19 9.90 13.40
CA ALA A 30 -6.70 11.21 12.97
C ALA A 30 -7.68 11.86 11.99
N LYS A 31 -8.63 12.68 12.48
CA LYS A 31 -9.72 13.32 11.72
C LYS A 31 -9.35 13.83 10.32
N ALA A 32 -8.15 14.41 10.18
CA ALA A 32 -7.66 14.94 8.92
C ALA A 32 -7.54 13.87 7.81
N PHE A 33 -7.21 12.62 8.16
CA PHE A 33 -7.11 11.52 7.20
C PHE A 33 -8.48 11.11 6.65
N GLN A 34 -9.54 11.14 7.47
CA GLN A 34 -10.90 10.78 7.02
C GLN A 34 -11.45 11.76 5.98
N GLU A 35 -10.97 12.99 5.97
CA GLU A 35 -11.35 14.02 4.99
C GLU A 35 -10.56 13.90 3.67
N MET A 36 -9.50 13.09 3.63
CA MET A 36 -8.69 12.90 2.43
C MET A 36 -9.39 11.98 1.40
N PRO A 37 -9.02 12.08 0.10
CA PRO A 37 -9.58 11.21 -0.93
C PRO A 37 -9.26 9.72 -0.74
N LYS A 38 -10.13 8.84 -1.25
CA LYS A 38 -9.97 7.37 -1.24
C LYS A 38 -8.94 6.88 -2.27
N VAL A 39 -7.69 7.31 -2.13
CA VAL A 39 -6.56 6.85 -2.96
C VAL A 39 -5.77 5.77 -2.24
N PHE A 40 -5.10 4.89 -3.00
CA PHE A 40 -4.26 3.83 -2.43
C PHE A 40 -3.17 4.45 -1.54
N ALA A 41 -3.13 4.03 -0.27
CA ALA A 41 -2.22 4.59 0.71
C ALA A 41 -0.96 3.73 0.84
N THR A 42 0.20 4.35 0.68
CA THR A 42 1.48 3.79 1.14
C THR A 42 1.90 4.56 2.38
N GLY A 43 1.83 3.93 3.55
CA GLY A 43 2.34 4.49 4.79
C GLY A 43 3.87 4.50 4.78
N TYR A 44 4.48 5.47 4.11
CA TYR A 44 5.88 5.84 4.37
C TYR A 44 5.83 6.95 5.41
N MET A 45 6.53 6.74 6.53
CA MET A 45 6.66 7.64 7.70
C MET A 45 6.01 9.02 7.52
N VAL A 46 4.90 9.25 8.24
CA VAL A 46 4.39 10.62 8.47
C VAL A 46 5.39 11.39 9.32
#